data_AF-A0A7K4H755-F1
#
_entry.id   AF-A0A7K4H755-F1
#
_cell.length_a   1.000
_cell.length_b   1.000
_cell.length_c   1.000
_cell.angle_alpha   90.00
_cell.angle_beta   90.00
_cell.angle_gamma   90.00
#
_symmetry.space_group_name_H-M   'P 1'
#
loop_
_entity.id
_entity.type
_entity.pdbx_description
1 polymer ?
#
loop_
_entity_poly.entity_id
_entity_poly.type
_entity_poly.pdbx_seq_one_letter_code
_entity_poly.pdbx_strand_id
1 'polypeptide(L)'
;MNLKAHQSLYFQHAVQELVEDKIDLHFSRTRKVDDCGGYFDYINKELKVATWNKDWFSIFIHEYAHYKQWKRQTKLWCAAEDIDFFDGFPKRQVLTTQLMEQECDKIVWSDINKWGIEGQKNHIKMANSYHLSYVNMCDRKKWLKKSPYRFKRILDLCPGDKFFTISQLQHPKQEIYDLINELCF
;
A
#
# COMPACT_ATOMS: atom_id res chain seq x y z
N MET A 1 -14.41 -8.74 13.88
CA MET A 1 -14.12 -7.36 14.31
C MET A 1 -15.19 -6.48 13.71
N ASN A 2 -15.79 -5.58 14.49
CA ASN A 2 -16.86 -4.72 14.01
C ASN A 2 -16.25 -3.45 13.41
N LEU A 3 -16.59 -3.18 12.15
CA LEU A 3 -16.30 -1.90 11.52
C LEU A 3 -17.15 -0.79 12.16
N LYS A 4 -16.62 0.43 12.21
CA LYS A 4 -17.39 1.62 12.59
C LYS A 4 -18.38 1.98 11.50
N ALA A 5 -19.39 2.81 11.81
CA ALA A 5 -20.49 3.13 10.88
C ALA A 5 -20.00 3.57 9.48
N HIS A 6 -19.10 4.56 9.41
CA HIS A 6 -18.56 5.04 8.13
C HIS A 6 -17.68 4.02 7.41
N GLN A 7 -16.93 3.20 8.16
CA GLN A 7 -16.14 2.12 7.60
C GLN A 7 -17.03 1.03 6.99
N SER A 8 -18.15 0.70 7.63
CA SER A 8 -19.14 -0.23 7.11
C SER A 8 -19.78 0.28 5.81
N LEU A 9 -20.15 1.56 5.76
CA LEU A 9 -20.70 2.18 4.55
C LEU A 9 -19.69 2.16 3.39
N TYR A 10 -18.45 2.54 3.66
CA TYR A 10 -17.37 2.47 2.68
C TYR A 10 -17.14 1.03 2.19
N PHE A 11 -17.07 0.07 3.11
CA PHE A 11 -16.88 -1.34 2.79
C PHE A 11 -18.00 -1.87 1.89
N GLN A 12 -19.26 -1.57 2.23
CA GLN A 12 -20.42 -1.96 1.43
C GLN A 12 -20.35 -1.36 0.02
N HIS A 13 -20.04 -0.07 -0.10
CA HIS A 13 -19.89 0.60 -1.38
C HIS A 13 -18.78 -0.02 -2.24
N ALA A 14 -17.59 -0.22 -1.66
CA ALA A 14 -16.45 -0.80 -2.36
C ALA A 14 -16.73 -2.26 -2.79
N VAL A 15 -17.31 -3.07 -1.90
CA VAL A 15 -17.71 -4.46 -2.22
C VAL A 15 -18.76 -4.49 -3.32
N GLN A 16 -19.75 -3.61 -3.27
CA GLN A 16 -20.76 -3.53 -4.33
C GLN A 16 -20.11 -3.24 -5.69
N GLU A 17 -19.24 -2.23 -5.76
CA GLU A 17 -18.57 -1.89 -7.02
C GLU A 17 -17.69 -3.04 -7.54
N LEU A 18 -16.94 -3.70 -6.65
CA LEU A 18 -16.10 -4.85 -7.01
C LEU A 18 -16.95 -6.01 -7.57
N VAL A 19 -18.10 -6.31 -6.95
CA VAL A 19 -19.02 -7.36 -7.40
C VAL A 19 -19.66 -7.01 -8.75
N GLU A 20 -20.08 -5.75 -8.94
CA GLU A 20 -20.64 -5.26 -10.21
C GLU A 20 -19.64 -5.41 -11.36
N ASP A 21 -18.36 -5.18 -11.08
CA ASP A 21 -17.26 -5.34 -12.04
C ASP A 21 -16.73 -6.78 -12.16
N LYS A 22 -17.40 -7.75 -11.49
CA LYS A 22 -17.07 -9.18 -11.51
C LYS A 22 -15.66 -9.47 -10.97
N ILE A 23 -15.27 -8.80 -9.90
CA ILE A 23 -14.08 -9.12 -9.12
C ILE A 23 -14.47 -10.15 -8.05
N ASP A 24 -13.76 -11.27 -8.02
CA ASP A 24 -13.94 -12.33 -7.04
C ASP A 24 -13.33 -11.92 -5.69
N LEU A 25 -14.14 -11.97 -4.63
CA LEU A 25 -13.77 -11.47 -3.30
C LEU A 25 -13.48 -12.60 -2.33
N HIS A 26 -12.24 -12.66 -1.82
CA HIS A 26 -11.79 -13.68 -0.88
C HIS A 26 -11.41 -13.09 0.47
N PHE A 27 -12.38 -13.02 1.37
CA PHE A 27 -12.17 -12.61 2.77
C PHE A 27 -11.88 -13.83 3.65
N SER A 28 -10.60 -14.18 3.77
CA SER A 28 -10.16 -15.38 4.51
C SER A 28 -10.05 -15.11 6.01
N ARG A 29 -10.50 -16.06 6.85
CA ARG A 29 -10.36 -16.01 8.31
C ARG A 29 -8.98 -16.50 8.76
N THR A 30 -7.94 -15.86 8.25
CA THR A 30 -6.54 -16.20 8.49
C THR A 30 -5.75 -14.93 8.80
N ARG A 31 -4.52 -15.08 9.32
CA ARG A 31 -3.60 -13.95 9.55
C ARG A 31 -2.91 -13.47 8.27
N LYS A 32 -2.81 -14.37 7.28
CA LYS A 32 -2.21 -14.15 5.97
C LYS A 32 -3.00 -14.89 4.90
N VAL A 33 -2.98 -14.37 3.68
CA VAL A 33 -3.40 -15.05 2.46
C VAL A 33 -2.19 -15.07 1.53
N ASP A 34 -1.79 -16.24 1.05
CA ASP A 34 -0.63 -16.40 0.16
C ASP A 34 0.62 -15.64 0.65
N ASP A 35 0.95 -15.86 1.93
CA ASP A 35 2.04 -15.24 2.70
C ASP A 35 2.01 -13.71 2.92
N CYS A 36 1.00 -13.00 2.40
CA CYS A 36 0.80 -11.57 2.59
C CYS A 36 -0.50 -11.23 3.36
N GLY A 37 -0.78 -9.94 3.58
CA GLY A 37 -2.00 -9.50 4.27
C GLY A 37 -3.24 -9.47 3.39
N GLY A 38 -3.03 -9.32 2.09
CA GLY A 38 -4.02 -9.19 1.04
C GLY A 38 -3.35 -8.70 -0.24
N TYR A 39 -4.06 -8.82 -1.36
CA TYR A 39 -3.62 -8.34 -2.66
C TYR A 39 -4.82 -8.19 -3.60
N PHE A 40 -4.70 -7.30 -4.58
CA PHE A 40 -5.55 -7.25 -5.78
C PHE A 40 -4.81 -7.83 -6.99
N ASP A 41 -5.42 -8.81 -7.65
CA ASP A 41 -4.93 -9.46 -8.86
C ASP A 41 -5.86 -9.13 -10.03
N TYR A 42 -5.39 -8.27 -10.93
CA TYR A 42 -6.16 -7.82 -12.08
C TYR A 42 -6.27 -8.86 -13.20
N ILE A 43 -5.36 -9.84 -13.25
CA ILE A 43 -5.32 -10.88 -14.28
C ILE A 43 -6.42 -11.90 -13.98
N ASN A 44 -6.44 -12.41 -12.75
CA ASN A 44 -7.45 -13.36 -12.30
C ASN A 44 -8.74 -12.67 -11.84
N LYS A 45 -8.73 -11.33 -11.73
CA LYS A 45 -9.83 -10.51 -11.21
C LYS A 45 -10.23 -10.91 -9.80
N GLU A 46 -9.26 -11.01 -8.90
CA GLU A 46 -9.46 -11.40 -7.51
C GLU A 46 -9.00 -10.30 -6.56
N LEU A 47 -9.72 -10.08 -5.47
CA LEU A 47 -9.26 -9.30 -4.33
C LEU A 47 -9.30 -10.18 -3.09
N LYS A 48 -8.12 -10.45 -2.52
CA LYS A 48 -7.96 -11.29 -1.32
C LYS A 48 -7.54 -10.48 -0.12
N VAL A 49 -8.15 -10.74 1.04
CA VAL A 49 -7.76 -10.10 2.30
C VAL A 49 -7.86 -11.09 3.46
N ALA A 50 -6.81 -11.12 4.28
CA ALA A 50 -6.75 -11.92 5.51
C ALA A 50 -7.41 -11.17 6.68
N THR A 51 -8.66 -11.52 7.02
CA THR A 51 -9.51 -10.79 7.98
C THR A 51 -9.14 -10.98 9.46
N TRP A 52 -8.27 -11.93 9.81
CA TRP A 52 -7.67 -11.98 11.16
C TRP A 52 -6.37 -11.18 11.26
N ASN A 53 -5.91 -10.58 10.17
CA ASN A 53 -4.89 -9.54 10.25
C ASN A 53 -5.47 -8.33 10.99
N LYS A 54 -4.75 -7.80 11.97
CA LYS A 54 -5.22 -6.63 12.76
C LYS A 54 -5.43 -5.39 11.89
N ASP A 55 -4.72 -5.30 10.77
CA ASP A 55 -4.75 -4.17 9.83
C ASP A 55 -5.61 -4.49 8.60
N TRP A 56 -6.42 -5.57 8.61
CA TRP A 56 -7.16 -6.09 7.46
C TRP A 56 -7.97 -5.02 6.71
N PHE A 57 -8.61 -4.09 7.44
CA PHE A 57 -9.43 -3.06 6.81
C PHE A 57 -8.55 -2.05 6.09
N SER A 58 -7.39 -1.71 6.66
CA SER A 58 -6.39 -0.85 6.01
C SER A 58 -5.78 -1.52 4.78
N ILE A 59 -5.62 -2.84 4.80
CA ILE A 59 -5.20 -3.62 3.64
C ILE A 59 -6.30 -3.58 2.57
N PHE A 60 -7.55 -3.89 2.94
CA PHE A 60 -8.68 -3.85 2.01
C PHE A 60 -8.83 -2.51 1.28
N ILE A 61 -8.76 -1.38 2.00
CA ILE A 61 -8.88 -0.05 1.36
C ILE A 61 -7.74 0.22 0.38
N HIS A 62 -6.54 -0.32 0.64
CA HIS A 62 -5.38 -0.20 -0.23
C HIS A 62 -5.52 -1.09 -1.47
N GLU A 63 -5.89 -2.37 -1.32
CA GLU A 63 -6.14 -3.26 -2.46
C GLU A 63 -7.29 -2.76 -3.35
N TYR A 64 -8.34 -2.21 -2.75
CA TYR A 64 -9.42 -1.58 -3.52
C TYR A 64 -8.96 -0.30 -4.23
N ALA A 65 -7.94 0.41 -3.72
CA ALA A 65 -7.34 1.52 -4.44
C ALA A 65 -6.53 1.05 -5.67
N HIS A 66 -5.81 -0.07 -5.59
CA HIS A 66 -5.22 -0.71 -6.78
C HIS A 66 -6.27 -1.11 -7.81
N TYR A 67 -7.39 -1.70 -7.37
CA TYR A 67 -8.53 -1.95 -8.27
C TYR A 67 -9.01 -0.67 -8.99
N LYS A 68 -9.13 0.46 -8.27
CA LYS A 68 -9.53 1.73 -8.90
C LYS A 68 -8.48 2.24 -9.89
N GLN A 69 -7.19 2.04 -9.61
CA GLN A 69 -6.12 2.39 -10.55
C GLN A 69 -6.22 1.57 -11.84
N TRP A 70 -6.42 0.26 -11.71
CA TRP A 70 -6.64 -0.66 -12.82
C TRP A 70 -7.92 -0.31 -13.61
N LYS A 71 -9.07 -0.16 -12.95
CA LYS A 71 -10.35 0.17 -13.60
C LYS A 71 -10.26 1.46 -14.41
N ARG A 72 -9.50 2.44 -13.92
CA ARG A 72 -9.31 3.74 -14.59
C ARG A 72 -8.15 3.76 -15.58
N GLN A 73 -7.35 2.69 -15.65
CA GLN A 73 -6.15 2.61 -16.47
C GLN A 73 -5.26 3.84 -16.27
N THR A 74 -4.97 4.14 -15.00
CA THR A 74 -4.12 5.28 -14.64
C THR A 74 -2.73 5.12 -15.27
N LYS A 75 -2.09 6.23 -15.65
CA LYS A 75 -0.78 6.18 -16.32
C LYS A 75 0.29 5.45 -15.49
N LEU A 76 0.24 5.58 -14.16
CA LEU A 76 1.20 4.95 -13.27
C LEU A 76 0.93 3.46 -13.08
N TRP A 77 -0.34 3.04 -13.09
CA TRP A 77 -0.71 1.63 -13.16
C TRP A 77 -0.20 0.98 -14.45
N CYS A 78 -0.57 1.51 -15.61
CA CYS A 78 -0.17 0.94 -16.91
C CYS A 78 1.36 0.92 -17.08
N ALA A 79 2.08 1.85 -16.44
CA ALA A 79 3.55 1.84 -16.45
C ALA A 79 4.17 0.75 -15.56
N ALA A 80 3.41 0.20 -14.60
CA ALA A 80 3.90 -0.71 -13.57
C ALA A 80 3.28 -2.12 -13.62
N GLU A 81 2.18 -2.34 -14.34
CA GLU A 81 1.41 -3.59 -14.28
C GLU A 81 2.21 -4.83 -14.74
N ASP A 82 3.15 -4.67 -15.68
CA ASP A 82 4.03 -5.75 -16.15
C ASP A 82 5.34 -5.86 -15.34
N ILE A 83 5.48 -5.10 -14.26
CA ILE A 83 6.69 -5.08 -13.43
C ILE A 83 6.52 -6.03 -12.25
N ASP A 84 7.15 -7.19 -12.32
CA ASP A 84 7.43 -7.97 -11.13
C ASP A 84 8.60 -7.33 -10.36
N PHE A 85 8.29 -6.33 -9.53
CA PHE A 85 9.32 -5.58 -8.81
C PHE A 85 10.04 -6.45 -7.78
N PHE A 86 9.35 -7.44 -7.22
CA PHE A 86 9.87 -8.24 -6.13
C PHE A 86 10.66 -9.46 -6.63
N ASP A 87 10.51 -9.81 -7.90
CA ASP A 87 11.47 -10.62 -8.62
C ASP A 87 12.72 -9.81 -9.02
N GLY A 88 13.86 -10.15 -8.40
CA GLY A 88 15.16 -9.57 -8.74
C GLY A 88 15.40 -8.09 -8.33
N PHE A 89 14.38 -7.40 -7.79
CA PHE A 89 14.46 -6.01 -7.32
C PHE A 89 15.08 -5.05 -8.36
N PRO A 90 14.45 -4.85 -9.53
CA PRO A 90 15.03 -4.13 -10.65
C PRO A 90 15.20 -2.63 -10.35
N LYS A 91 16.44 -2.19 -10.13
CA LYS A 91 16.76 -0.80 -9.72
C LYS A 91 16.20 0.27 -10.67
N ARG A 92 16.10 -0.05 -11.97
CA ARG A 92 15.52 0.86 -12.99
C ARG A 92 14.02 1.11 -12.80
N GLN A 93 13.31 0.20 -12.13
CA GLN A 93 11.86 0.27 -11.95
C GLN A 93 11.43 0.78 -10.56
N VAL A 94 12.38 1.01 -9.65
CA VAL A 94 12.09 1.51 -8.28
C VAL A 94 11.17 2.71 -8.29
N LEU A 95 11.51 3.73 -9.09
CA LEU A 95 10.71 4.95 -9.12
C LEU A 95 9.31 4.69 -9.68
N THR A 96 9.21 3.90 -10.75
CA THR A 96 7.92 3.55 -11.37
C THR A 96 7.00 2.88 -10.34
N THR A 97 7.50 1.86 -9.63
CA THR A 97 6.73 1.17 -8.60
C THR A 97 6.40 2.09 -7.42
N GLN A 98 7.37 2.88 -6.92
CA GLN A 98 7.12 3.86 -5.85
C GLN A 98 6.03 4.87 -6.21
N LEU A 99 5.97 5.32 -7.46
CA LEU A 99 4.97 6.28 -7.89
C LEU A 99 3.59 5.65 -8.05
N MET A 100 3.50 4.41 -8.54
CA MET A 100 2.25 3.65 -8.60
C MET A 100 1.67 3.43 -7.19
N GLU A 101 2.50 3.00 -6.24
CA GLU A 101 2.14 2.85 -4.83
C GLU A 101 1.72 4.18 -4.20
N GLN A 102 2.47 5.26 -4.47
CA GLN A 102 2.13 6.58 -3.95
C GLN A 102 0.80 7.10 -4.51
N GLU A 103 0.47 6.79 -5.77
CA GLU A 103 -0.86 7.10 -6.33
C GLU A 103 -1.96 6.29 -5.65
N CYS A 104 -1.73 5.00 -5.42
CA CYS A 104 -2.62 4.14 -4.63
C CYS A 104 -2.92 4.79 -3.27
N ASP A 105 -1.89 5.17 -2.52
CA ASP A 105 -2.06 5.76 -1.19
C ASP A 105 -2.68 7.16 -1.21
N LYS A 106 -2.52 7.93 -2.30
CA LYS A 106 -3.27 9.19 -2.50
C LYS A 106 -4.75 8.94 -2.71
N ILE A 107 -5.11 7.88 -3.45
CA ILE A 107 -6.50 7.46 -3.63
C ILE A 107 -7.08 7.00 -2.29
N VAL A 108 -6.34 6.21 -1.51
CA VAL A 108 -6.73 5.81 -0.14
C VAL A 108 -6.94 7.03 0.74
N TRP A 109 -6.02 8.00 0.72
CA TRP A 109 -6.15 9.22 1.50
C TRP A 109 -7.38 10.05 1.12
N SER A 110 -7.68 10.15 -0.18
CA SER A 110 -8.89 10.80 -0.67
C SER A 110 -10.16 10.12 -0.13
N ASP A 111 -10.21 8.79 -0.15
CA ASP A 111 -11.33 8.01 0.38
C ASP A 111 -11.46 8.17 1.90
N ILE A 112 -10.35 8.14 2.64
CA ILE A 112 -10.34 8.35 4.09
C ILE A 112 -11.03 9.66 4.45
N ASN A 113 -10.69 10.74 3.74
CA ASN A 113 -11.28 12.06 3.98
C ASN A 113 -12.73 12.13 3.52
N LYS A 114 -13.04 11.64 2.31
CA LYS A 114 -14.39 11.66 1.73
C LYS A 114 -15.41 10.93 2.58
N TRP A 115 -15.03 9.75 3.09
CA TRP A 115 -15.94 8.89 3.85
C TRP A 115 -15.80 9.05 5.37
N GLY A 116 -14.84 9.86 5.85
CA GLY A 116 -14.58 10.03 7.26
C GLY A 116 -14.14 8.72 7.93
N ILE A 117 -13.22 7.98 7.29
CA ILE A 117 -12.69 6.71 7.81
C ILE A 117 -11.81 7.00 9.03
N GLU A 118 -12.25 6.52 10.19
CA GLU A 118 -11.50 6.70 11.43
C GLU A 118 -10.28 5.76 11.55
N GLY A 119 -9.31 6.18 12.37
CA GLY A 119 -8.14 5.36 12.71
C GLY A 119 -6.96 5.48 11.74
N GLN A 120 -7.09 6.30 10.68
CA GLN A 120 -6.09 6.42 9.61
C GLN A 120 -5.24 7.70 9.68
N LYS A 121 -5.11 8.30 10.88
CA LYS A 121 -4.44 9.60 11.06
C LYS A 121 -2.97 9.62 10.62
N ASN A 122 -2.28 8.48 10.66
CA ASN A 122 -0.88 8.36 10.29
C ASN A 122 -0.67 7.83 8.86
N HIS A 123 -1.74 7.68 8.06
CA HIS A 123 -1.67 7.06 6.73
C HIS A 123 -0.53 7.59 5.88
N ILE A 124 -0.45 8.92 5.70
CA ILE A 124 0.59 9.56 4.90
C ILE A 124 2.00 9.23 5.41
N LYS A 125 2.23 9.24 6.74
CA LYS A 125 3.53 8.89 7.31
C LYS A 125 3.89 7.43 7.04
N MET A 126 2.92 6.54 7.22
CA MET A 126 3.11 5.11 7.04
C MET A 126 3.43 4.78 5.58
N ALA A 127 2.62 5.31 4.65
CA ALA A 127 2.82 5.24 3.21
C ALA A 127 4.21 5.76 2.81
N ASN A 128 4.55 6.99 3.20
CA ASN A 128 5.86 7.59 2.95
C ASN A 128 7.03 6.71 3.43
N SER A 129 6.93 6.16 4.64
CA SER A 129 7.99 5.29 5.18
C SER A 129 8.16 4.00 4.36
N TYR A 130 7.06 3.45 3.84
CA TYR A 130 7.09 2.25 3.02
C TYR A 130 7.62 2.55 1.62
N HIS A 131 7.16 3.61 0.96
CA HIS A 131 7.66 4.02 -0.36
C HIS A 131 9.17 4.22 -0.37
N LEU A 132 9.74 4.90 0.63
CA LEU A 132 11.20 5.10 0.71
C LEU A 132 11.97 3.79 0.82
N SER A 133 11.40 2.78 1.47
CA SER A 133 12.07 1.50 1.69
C SER A 133 12.30 0.68 0.42
N TYR A 134 11.66 1.02 -0.71
CA TYR A 134 11.90 0.38 -2.01
C TYR A 134 13.36 0.55 -2.46
N VAL A 135 13.98 1.71 -2.17
CA VAL A 135 15.40 1.95 -2.44
C VAL A 135 16.26 0.96 -1.64
N ASN A 136 15.97 0.81 -0.34
CA ASN A 136 16.68 -0.14 0.52
C ASN A 136 16.49 -1.59 0.03
N MET A 137 15.27 -1.98 -0.33
CA MET A 137 14.98 -3.32 -0.85
C MET A 137 15.78 -3.61 -2.13
N CYS A 138 15.88 -2.63 -3.03
CA CYS A 138 16.66 -2.75 -4.26
C CYS A 138 18.17 -2.80 -4.04
N ASP A 139 18.72 -1.98 -3.15
CA ASP A 139 20.15 -2.01 -2.86
C ASP A 139 20.55 -3.30 -2.14
N ARG A 140 19.66 -3.84 -1.28
CA ARG A 140 19.91 -5.08 -0.52
C ARG A 140 19.47 -6.35 -1.21
N LYS A 141 18.70 -6.24 -2.31
CA LYS A 141 18.09 -7.37 -3.03
C LYS A 141 17.29 -8.29 -2.11
N LYS A 142 16.57 -7.71 -1.15
CA LYS A 142 15.87 -8.44 -0.09
C LYS A 142 14.57 -7.76 0.27
N TRP A 143 13.59 -8.57 0.64
CA TRP A 143 12.35 -8.11 1.26
C TRP A 143 12.60 -7.63 2.69
N LEU A 144 11.78 -6.69 3.17
CA LEU A 144 11.82 -6.20 4.55
C LEU A 144 11.33 -7.28 5.52
N LYS A 145 12.10 -7.58 6.57
CA LYS A 145 11.63 -8.45 7.66
C LYS A 145 10.54 -7.79 8.50
N LYS A 146 10.56 -6.45 8.59
CA LYS A 146 9.60 -5.65 9.35
C LYS A 146 9.27 -4.38 8.57
N SER A 147 7.99 -4.03 8.51
CA SER A 147 7.56 -2.81 7.83
C SER A 147 8.09 -1.55 8.54
N PRO A 148 8.54 -0.50 7.82
CA PRO A 148 9.17 0.69 8.41
C PRO A 148 8.25 1.46 9.35
N TYR A 149 6.95 1.50 9.03
CA TYR A 149 5.94 2.17 9.85
C TYR A 149 5.74 1.55 11.24
N ARG A 150 6.35 0.40 11.54
CA ARG A 150 6.34 -0.17 12.90
C ARG A 150 7.26 0.59 13.86
N PHE A 151 8.16 1.41 13.34
CA PHE A 151 9.17 2.10 14.12
C PHE A 151 8.87 3.59 14.20
N LYS A 152 8.59 4.09 15.41
CA LYS A 152 8.32 5.51 15.66
C LYS A 152 9.49 6.40 15.16
N ARG A 153 10.74 5.97 15.36
CA ARG A 153 11.95 6.66 14.87
C ARG A 153 11.89 6.95 13.37
N ILE A 154 11.37 6.01 12.57
CA ILE A 154 11.22 6.19 11.12
C ILE A 154 10.03 7.11 10.82
N LEU A 155 8.88 6.88 11.47
CA LEU A 155 7.68 7.70 11.25
C LEU A 155 7.86 9.18 11.65
N ASP A 156 8.69 9.47 12.64
CA ASP A 156 8.99 10.84 13.06
C ASP A 156 9.75 11.63 11.98
N LEU A 157 10.47 10.95 11.09
CA LEU A 157 11.17 11.56 9.96
C LEU A 157 10.31 11.70 8.70
N CYS A 158 9.12 11.10 8.67
CA CYS A 158 8.18 11.21 7.56
C CYS A 158 7.20 12.37 7.75
N PRO A 159 6.96 13.21 6.72
CA PRO A 159 5.88 14.19 6.75
C PRO A 159 4.53 13.49 6.83
N GLY A 160 3.59 14.09 7.56
CA GLY A 160 2.24 13.56 7.76
C GLY A 160 1.14 14.32 7.02
N ASP A 161 1.49 15.39 6.33
CA ASP A 161 0.62 16.31 5.62
C ASP A 161 0.81 16.26 4.08
N LYS A 162 1.91 15.65 3.63
CA LYS A 162 2.24 15.50 2.21
C LYS A 162 3.01 14.22 1.92
N PHE A 163 2.86 13.71 0.71
CA PHE A 163 3.71 12.66 0.18
C PHE A 163 5.08 13.19 -0.23
N PHE A 164 6.11 12.36 -0.18
CA PHE A 164 7.44 12.71 -0.67
C PHE A 164 7.45 13.03 -2.17
N THR A 165 8.27 13.99 -2.59
CA THR A 165 8.47 14.32 -4.01
C THR A 165 9.31 13.24 -4.71
N ILE A 166 9.33 13.24 -6.05
CA ILE A 166 10.16 12.33 -6.86
C ILE A 166 11.63 12.36 -6.39
N SER A 167 12.19 13.56 -6.23
CA SER A 167 13.58 13.72 -5.78
C SER A 167 13.82 13.09 -4.41
N GLN A 168 12.87 13.22 -3.48
CA GLN A 168 12.98 12.63 -2.14
C GLN A 168 12.81 11.11 -2.14
N LEU A 169 12.02 10.55 -3.06
CA LEU A 169 11.88 9.11 -3.24
C LEU A 169 13.16 8.47 -3.82
N GLN A 170 13.78 9.12 -4.81
CA GLN A 170 15.00 8.63 -5.45
C GLN A 170 16.24 8.84 -4.58
N HIS A 171 16.25 9.92 -3.79
CA HIS A 171 17.36 10.32 -2.94
C HIS A 171 16.84 10.55 -1.52
N PRO A 172 16.46 9.47 -0.79
CA PRO A 172 16.09 9.58 0.61
C PRO A 172 17.21 10.24 1.41
N LYS A 173 16.84 11.02 2.43
CA LYS A 173 17.83 11.53 3.39
C LYS A 173 18.59 10.35 3.99
N GLN A 174 19.91 10.49 4.13
CA GLN A 174 20.77 9.41 4.63
C GLN A 174 20.28 8.84 5.97
N GLU A 175 19.85 9.72 6.88
CA GLU A 175 19.32 9.34 8.20
C GLU A 175 18.16 8.34 8.14
N ILE A 176 17.12 8.60 7.31
CA ILE A 176 15.98 7.68 7.21
C ILE A 176 16.35 6.40 6.47
N TYR A 177 17.22 6.49 5.47
CA TYR A 177 17.73 5.33 4.74
C TYR A 177 18.49 4.37 5.66
N ASP A 178 19.37 4.89 6.50
CA ASP A 178 20.16 4.11 7.45
C ASP A 178 19.28 3.46 8.53
N LEU A 179 18.30 4.19 9.05
CA LEU A 179 17.34 3.65 10.02
C LEU A 179 16.50 2.50 9.44
N ILE A 180 16.08 2.61 8.17
CA ILE A 180 15.37 1.52 7.51
C ILE A 180 16.30 0.30 7.38
N ASN A 181 17.56 0.49 7.02
CA ASN A 181 18.54 -0.60 6.94
C ASN A 181 18.81 -1.28 8.29
N GLU A 182 18.90 -0.48 9.37
CA GLU A 182 19.14 -0.95 10.74
C GLU A 182 17.95 -1.75 11.29
N LEU A 183 16.72 -1.27 11.07
CA LEU A 183 15.54 -1.77 11.80
C LEU A 183 14.68 -2.75 11.01
N CYS A 184 14.68 -2.67 9.68
CA CYS A 184 13.72 -3.38 8.84
C CYS A 184 14.26 -4.66 8.18
N PHE A 185 15.57 -4.91 8.20
CA PHE A 185 16.25 -6.05 7.55
C PHE A 185 17.01 -6.92 8.54
#